data_AF-A0A821KXI7-F1
#
_entry.id   AF-A0A821KXI7-F1
#
_cell.length_a   1.000
_cell.length_b   1.000
_cell.length_c   1.000
_cell.angle_alpha   90.00
_cell.angle_beta   90.00
_cell.angle_gamma   90.00
#
_symmetry.space_group_name_H-M   'P 1'
#
loop_
_entity.id
_entity.type
_entity.pdbx_description
1 polymer ?
#
loop_
_entity_poly.entity_id
_entity_poly.type
_entity_poly.pdbx_seq_one_letter_code
_entity_poly.pdbx_strand_id
1 'polypeptide(L)'
;MNHRCKKIAQGWQLINLQFKTQAEAIVDIYTTLSEILPPAIKSIQTINHAVKEFNKFETDENERQRKELTYATINETISSLNNRLYLLTNHQQKLKTLMDKQNDLLLRGMNTNEQTNNEL
;
A
#
# COMPACT_ATOMS: atom_id res chain seq x y z
N MET A 1 22.80 6.99 -39.71
CA MET A 1 22.73 7.10 -38.24
C MET A 1 23.52 5.95 -37.62
N ASN A 2 24.58 6.25 -36.86
CA ASN A 2 25.54 5.25 -36.36
C ASN A 2 24.90 4.31 -35.30
N HIS A 3 25.26 3.02 -35.33
CA HIS A 3 24.77 1.96 -34.44
C HIS A 3 24.96 2.29 -32.95
N ARG A 4 26.02 3.04 -32.60
CA ARG A 4 26.26 3.55 -31.23
C ARG A 4 25.18 4.52 -30.76
N CYS A 5 24.71 5.42 -31.62
CA CYS A 5 23.67 6.39 -31.28
C CYS A 5 22.31 5.71 -31.04
N LYS A 6 22.02 4.62 -31.77
CA LYS A 6 20.80 3.81 -31.54
C LYS A 6 20.82 3.11 -30.17
N LYS A 7 21.95 2.51 -29.78
CA LYS A 7 22.11 1.84 -28.47
C LYS A 7 21.95 2.83 -27.31
N ILE A 8 22.52 4.03 -27.42
CA ILE A 8 22.37 5.09 -26.40
C ILE A 8 20.91 5.54 -26.28
N ALA A 9 20.22 5.75 -27.41
CA ALA A 9 18.81 6.14 -27.40
C ALA A 9 17.90 5.07 -26.76
N GLN A 10 18.17 3.78 -27.02
CA GLN A 10 17.44 2.67 -26.39
C GLN A 10 17.68 2.60 -24.87
N GLY A 11 18.93 2.81 -24.42
CA GLY A 11 19.25 2.89 -22.99
C GLY A 11 18.49 4.01 -22.28
N TRP A 12 18.43 5.21 -22.88
CA TRP A 12 17.66 6.33 -22.34
C TRP A 12 16.14 6.08 -22.31
N GLN A 13 15.60 5.37 -23.31
CA GLN A 13 14.18 5.00 -23.31
C GLN A 13 13.83 4.03 -22.17
N LEU A 14 14.71 3.05 -21.90
CA LEU A 14 14.52 2.10 -20.79
C LEU A 14 14.60 2.79 -19.43
N ILE A 15 15.56 3.70 -19.25
CA ILE A 15 15.69 4.50 -18.02
C ILE A 15 14.46 5.41 -17.80
N ASN A 16 13.99 6.07 -18.85
CA ASN A 16 12.78 6.90 -18.75
C ASN A 16 11.53 6.09 -18.42
N LEU A 17 11.40 4.90 -19.01
CA LEU A 17 10.30 3.98 -18.69
C LEU A 17 10.37 3.56 -17.21
N GLN A 18 11.57 3.26 -16.71
CA GLN A 18 11.80 2.90 -15.32
C GLN A 18 11.38 4.02 -14.36
N PHE A 19 11.82 5.26 -14.60
CA PHE A 19 11.44 6.39 -13.74
C PHE A 19 9.94 6.66 -13.77
N LYS A 20 9.30 6.57 -14.95
CA LYS A 20 7.86 6.76 -15.07
C LYS A 20 7.09 5.72 -14.26
N THR A 21 7.44 4.45 -14.37
CA THR A 21 6.75 3.39 -13.64
C THR A 21 7.01 3.45 -12.13
N GLN A 22 8.23 3.82 -11.70
CA GLN A 22 8.50 4.04 -10.28
C GLN A 22 7.66 5.19 -9.73
N ALA A 23 7.51 6.28 -10.48
CA ALA A 23 6.64 7.39 -10.09
C ALA A 23 5.17 6.96 -9.97
N GLU A 24 4.65 6.18 -10.93
CA GLU A 24 3.28 5.64 -10.88
C GLU A 24 3.09 4.73 -9.65
N ALA A 25 4.02 3.83 -9.36
CA ALA A 25 3.95 2.95 -8.20
C ALA A 25 4.01 3.73 -6.86
N ILE A 26 4.83 4.79 -6.78
CA ILE A 26 4.90 5.67 -5.60
C ILE A 26 3.59 6.43 -5.40
N VAL A 27 2.97 6.92 -6.47
CA VAL A 27 1.67 7.60 -6.41
C VAL A 27 0.57 6.65 -5.94
N ASP A 28 0.56 5.41 -6.44
CA ASP A 28 -0.41 4.39 -5.99
C ASP A 28 -0.22 4.03 -4.50
N ILE A 29 1.03 3.92 -4.02
CA ILE A 29 1.33 3.75 -2.59
C ILE A 29 0.78 4.90 -1.78
N TYR A 30 1.09 6.13 -2.18
CA TYR A 30 0.70 7.32 -1.45
C TYR A 30 -0.81 7.44 -1.36
N THR A 31 -1.51 7.23 -2.48
CA THR A 31 -2.99 7.23 -2.54
C THR A 31 -3.57 6.19 -1.59
N THR A 32 -3.09 4.95 -1.66
CA THR A 32 -3.54 3.86 -0.78
C THR A 32 -3.34 4.19 0.71
N LEU A 33 -2.15 4.68 1.08
CA LEU A 33 -1.86 5.05 2.47
C LEU A 33 -2.75 6.21 2.94
N SER A 34 -3.02 7.19 2.07
CA SER A 34 -3.89 8.32 2.38
C SER A 34 -5.35 7.93 2.57
N GLU A 35 -5.81 6.86 1.91
CA GLU A 35 -7.17 6.33 2.06
C GLU A 35 -7.32 5.44 3.31
N ILE A 36 -6.24 4.77 3.73
CA ILE A 36 -6.27 3.79 4.82
C ILE A 36 -5.92 4.40 6.18
N LEU A 37 -4.88 5.22 6.27
CA LEU A 37 -4.34 5.68 7.55
C LEU A 37 -5.27 6.64 8.32
N PRO A 38 -5.82 7.73 7.73
CA PRO A 38 -6.69 8.64 8.47
C PRO A 38 -7.92 7.97 9.11
N PRO A 39 -8.69 7.12 8.40
CA PRO A 39 -9.82 6.45 9.02
C PRO A 39 -9.39 5.34 10.00
N ALA A 40 -8.24 4.70 9.83
CA ALA A 40 -7.71 3.77 10.84
C ALA A 40 -7.36 4.50 12.15
N ILE A 41 -6.72 5.67 12.06
CA ILE A 41 -6.45 6.53 13.22
C ILE A 41 -7.77 6.91 13.91
N LYS A 42 -8.78 7.30 13.14
CA LYS A 42 -10.12 7.63 13.68
C LYS A 42 -10.74 6.44 14.41
N SER A 43 -10.68 5.24 13.83
CA SER A 43 -11.17 4.02 14.47
C SER A 43 -10.45 3.72 15.80
N ILE A 44 -9.12 3.89 15.87
CA ILE A 44 -8.36 3.74 17.12
C ILE A 44 -8.80 4.78 18.17
N GLN A 45 -9.02 6.03 17.75
CA GLN A 45 -9.53 7.08 18.63
C GLN A 45 -10.93 6.75 19.17
N THR A 46 -11.83 6.23 18.32
CA THR A 46 -13.17 5.77 18.72
C THR A 46 -13.09 4.63 19.73
N ILE A 47 -12.23 3.64 19.51
CA ILE A 47 -12.02 2.54 20.47
C ILE A 47 -11.50 3.09 21.80
N ASN A 48 -10.48 3.96 21.77
CA ASN A 48 -9.91 4.55 22.99
C ASN A 48 -10.96 5.35 23.77
N HIS A 49 -11.82 6.11 23.09
CA HIS A 49 -12.93 6.82 23.71
C HIS A 49 -13.95 5.85 24.33
N ALA A 50 -14.37 4.84 23.57
CA ALA A 50 -15.34 3.84 24.01
C ALA A 50 -14.83 3.05 25.24
N VAL A 51 -13.56 2.66 25.27
CA VAL A 51 -12.93 1.99 26.42
C VAL A 51 -12.88 2.91 27.66
N LYS A 52 -12.59 4.20 27.48
CA LYS A 52 -12.61 5.18 28.58
C LYS A 52 -14.01 5.36 29.16
N GLU A 53 -15.04 5.41 28.31
CA GLU A 53 -16.44 5.46 28.75
C GLU A 53 -16.86 4.16 29.46
N PHE A 54 -16.46 3.01 28.91
CA PHE A 54 -16.73 1.70 29.49
C PHE A 54 -16.26 1.58 30.96
N ASN A 55 -15.06 2.10 31.26
CA ASN A 55 -14.46 2.05 32.59
C ASN A 55 -15.11 3.01 33.61
N LYS A 56 -16.01 3.91 33.19
CA LYS A 56 -16.70 4.85 34.09
C LYS A 56 -18.03 4.33 34.62
N PHE A 57 -18.53 3.23 34.08
CA PHE A 57 -19.84 2.70 34.42
C PHE A 57 -19.78 1.78 35.66
N GLU A 58 -20.56 2.09 36.69
CA GLU A 58 -20.77 1.21 37.85
C GLU A 58 -21.81 0.11 37.54
N THR A 59 -22.32 -0.57 38.56
CA THR A 59 -23.16 -1.79 38.49
C THR A 59 -24.66 -1.50 38.59
N ASP A 60 -25.21 -0.62 37.75
CA ASP A 60 -26.66 -0.54 37.54
C ASP A 60 -27.09 -1.14 36.18
N GLU A 61 -28.34 -1.58 36.07
CA GLU A 61 -28.91 -2.30 34.92
C GLU A 61 -28.98 -1.42 33.66
N ASN A 62 -29.25 -0.12 33.82
CA ASN A 62 -29.13 0.88 32.75
C ASN A 62 -27.68 1.03 32.25
N GLU A 63 -26.69 0.83 33.12
CA GLU A 63 -25.27 0.86 32.75
C GLU A 63 -24.84 -0.43 32.06
N ARG A 64 -25.48 -1.56 32.36
CA ARG A 64 -25.25 -2.84 31.66
C ARG A 64 -25.62 -2.76 30.18
N GLN A 65 -26.77 -2.17 29.84
CA GLN A 65 -27.15 -1.94 28.44
C GLN A 65 -26.19 -0.97 27.73
N ARG A 66 -25.70 0.08 28.43
CA ARG A 66 -24.68 0.99 27.88
C ARG A 66 -23.33 0.30 27.66
N LYS A 67 -22.92 -0.60 28.57
CA LYS A 67 -21.72 -1.44 28.42
C LYS A 67 -21.83 -2.33 27.18
N GLU A 68 -22.97 -2.98 26.95
CA GLU A 68 -23.22 -3.81 25.77
C GLU A 68 -23.17 -3.00 24.45
N LEU A 69 -23.81 -1.83 24.40
CA LEU A 69 -23.74 -0.93 23.24
C LEU A 69 -22.31 -0.43 22.97
N THR A 70 -21.56 -0.14 24.03
CA THR A 70 -20.15 0.27 23.94
C THR A 70 -19.27 -0.87 23.41
N TYR A 71 -19.49 -2.11 23.88
CA TYR A 71 -18.83 -3.29 23.34
C TYR A 71 -19.14 -3.53 21.86
N ALA A 72 -20.41 -3.41 21.47
CA ALA A 72 -20.81 -3.54 20.06
C ALA A 72 -20.08 -2.51 19.18
N THR A 73 -20.03 -1.25 19.62
CA THR A 73 -19.32 -0.17 18.93
C THR A 73 -17.82 -0.46 18.78
N ILE A 74 -17.18 -0.97 19.84
CA ILE A 74 -15.77 -1.38 19.80
C ILE A 74 -15.57 -2.50 18.79
N ASN A 75 -16.40 -3.55 18.82
CA ASN A 75 -16.28 -4.70 17.93
C ASN A 75 -16.49 -4.36 16.45
N GLU A 76 -17.47 -3.50 16.14
CA GLU A 76 -17.68 -2.99 14.78
C GLU A 76 -16.47 -2.16 14.31
N THR A 77 -15.91 -1.33 15.20
CA THR A 77 -14.73 -0.52 14.90
C THR A 77 -13.48 -1.37 14.67
N ILE A 78 -13.29 -2.44 15.46
CA ILE A 78 -12.22 -3.44 15.24
C ILE A 78 -12.41 -4.16 13.90
N SER A 79 -13.63 -4.56 13.57
CA SER A 79 -13.94 -5.22 12.30
C SER A 79 -13.62 -4.32 11.10
N SER A 80 -13.95 -3.03 11.20
CA SER A 80 -13.60 -2.01 10.21
C SER A 80 -12.08 -1.83 10.08
N LEU A 81 -11.34 -1.81 11.19
CA LEU A 81 -9.87 -1.77 11.19
C LEU A 81 -9.25 -3.00 10.53
N ASN A 82 -9.75 -4.19 10.84
CA ASN A 82 -9.26 -5.44 10.24
C ASN A 82 -9.49 -5.46 8.71
N ASN A 83 -10.65 -4.99 8.24
CA ASN A 83 -10.90 -4.87 6.80
C ASN A 83 -9.94 -3.87 6.13
N ARG A 84 -9.62 -2.77 6.79
CA ARG A 84 -8.64 -1.78 6.29
C ARG A 84 -7.23 -2.36 6.25
N LEU A 85 -6.82 -3.11 7.26
CA LEU A 85 -5.54 -3.83 7.27
C LEU A 85 -5.46 -4.85 6.13
N TYR A 86 -6.54 -5.60 5.89
CA TYR A 86 -6.62 -6.53 4.76
C TYR A 86 -6.44 -5.82 3.41
N LEU A 87 -7.10 -4.67 3.22
CA LEU A 87 -6.92 -3.86 2.01
C LEU A 87 -5.47 -3.40 1.85
N LEU A 88 -4.83 -2.96 2.94
CA LEU A 88 -3.42 -2.55 2.93
C LEU A 88 -2.50 -3.70 2.48
N THR A 89 -2.68 -4.90 3.05
CA THR A 89 -1.88 -6.08 2.69
C THR A 89 -2.05 -6.46 1.21
N ASN A 90 -3.27 -6.38 0.67
CA ASN A 90 -3.52 -6.64 -0.74
C ASN A 90 -2.83 -5.63 -1.66
N HIS A 91 -2.84 -4.35 -1.29
CA HIS A 91 -2.16 -3.31 -2.06
C HIS A 91 -0.65 -3.48 -2.00
N GLN A 92 -0.09 -3.83 -0.83
CA GLN A 92 1.34 -4.15 -0.68
C GLN A 92 1.77 -5.32 -1.59
N GLN A 93 0.95 -6.36 -1.71
CA GLN A 93 1.23 -7.50 -2.60
C GLN A 93 1.20 -7.10 -4.09
N LYS A 94 0.25 -6.25 -4.49
CA LYS A 94 0.18 -5.72 -5.87
C LYS A 94 1.41 -4.90 -6.22
N LEU A 95 1.84 -4.02 -5.31
CA LEU A 95 3.04 -3.21 -5.48
C LEU A 95 4.29 -4.04 -5.62
N LYS A 96 4.46 -5.06 -4.77
CA LYS A 96 5.57 -6.02 -4.89
C LYS A 96 5.57 -6.68 -6.27
N THR A 97 4.42 -7.14 -6.73
CA THR A 97 4.30 -7.77 -8.06
C THR A 97 4.66 -6.81 -9.19
N LEU A 98 4.25 -5.53 -9.11
CA LEU A 98 4.62 -4.51 -10.08
C LEU A 98 6.12 -4.25 -10.09
N MET A 99 6.73 -4.10 -8.91
CA MET A 99 8.19 -3.91 -8.79
C MET A 99 8.97 -5.12 -9.31
N ASP A 100 8.56 -6.35 -8.98
CA ASP A 100 9.20 -7.58 -9.46
C ASP A 100 9.13 -7.69 -10.99
N LYS A 101 7.95 -7.44 -11.59
CA LYS A 101 7.80 -7.42 -13.06
C LYS A 101 8.69 -6.37 -13.73
N GLN A 102 8.83 -5.20 -13.13
CA GLN A 102 9.66 -4.13 -13.68
C GLN A 102 11.15 -4.46 -13.58
N ASN A 103 11.59 -5.04 -12.47
CA ASN A 103 12.95 -5.55 -12.33
C ASN A 103 13.26 -6.62 -13.39
N ASP A 104 12.33 -7.53 -13.65
CA ASP A 104 12.46 -8.53 -14.71
C ASP A 104 12.60 -7.90 -16.10
N LEU A 105 11.80 -6.87 -16.42
CA LEU A 105 11.89 -6.16 -17.70
C LEU A 105 13.22 -5.42 -17.85
N LEU A 106 13.74 -4.83 -16.77
CA LEU A 106 15.05 -4.19 -16.76
C LEU A 106 16.17 -5.21 -16.97
N LEU A 107 16.16 -6.32 -16.23
CA LEU A 107 17.14 -7.40 -16.38
C LEU A 107 17.15 -7.96 -17.80
N ARG A 108 15.97 -8.20 -18.38
CA ARG A 108 15.87 -8.63 -19.79
C ARG A 108 16.40 -7.56 -20.74
N GLY A 109 15.99 -6.30 -20.59
CA GLY A 109 16.47 -5.19 -21.43
C GLY A 109 17.98 -4.97 -21.35
N MET A 110 18.60 -5.18 -20.19
CA MET A 110 20.05 -5.14 -20.01
C MET A 110 20.74 -6.33 -20.68
N ASN A 111 20.22 -7.56 -20.51
CA ASN A 111 20.79 -8.77 -21.11
C ASN A 111 20.74 -8.77 -22.65
N THR A 112 19.65 -8.27 -23.26
CA THR A 112 19.54 -8.18 -24.72
C THR A 112 20.55 -7.18 -25.31
N ASN A 113 20.89 -6.11 -24.57
CA ASN A 113 21.91 -5.14 -24.96
C ASN A 113 23.34 -5.71 -24.82
N GLU A 114 23.55 -6.65 -23.90
CA GLU A 114 24.83 -7.33 -23.69
C GLU A 114 25.10 -8.40 -24.76
N GLN A 115 24.10 -9.21 -25.12
CA GLN A 115 24.22 -10.22 -26.18
C GLN A 115 24.53 -9.59 -27.56
N THR A 116 23.90 -8.46 -27.89
CA THR A 116 24.21 -7.71 -29.13
C THR A 116 25.50 -6.88 -29.07
N ASN A 117 26.22 -6.87 -27.93
CA ASN A 117 27.59 -6.33 -27.83
C ASN A 117 28.65 -7.40 -28.08
N ASN A 118 28.35 -8.68 -27.86
CA ASN A 118 29.28 -9.79 -28.08
C ASN A 118 29.19 -10.41 -29.50
N GLU A 119 28.19 -10.02 -30.29
CA GLU A 119 28.02 -10.43 -31.71
C GLU A 119 28.55 -9.37 -32.71
N LEU A 120 29.32 -8.38 -32.26
CA LEU A 120 30.00 -7.36 -33.08
C LEU A 120 31.51 -7.41 -32.84
#